data_AF-Q8WNN7-F1
#
_entry.id   AF-Q8WNN7-F1
#
_cell.length_a   1.000
_cell.length_b   1.000
_cell.length_c   1.000
_cell.angle_alpha   90.00
_cell.angle_beta   90.00
_cell.angle_gamma   90.00
#
_symmetry.space_group_name_H-M   'P 1'
#
loop_
_entity.id
_entity.type
_entity.pdbx_description
1 polymer ?
#
loop_
_entity_poly.entity_id
_entity_poly.type
_entity_poly.pdbx_seq_one_letter_code
_entity_poly.pdbx_strand_id
1 'polypeptide(L)'
;MDPLGPAKRQCPWCPCLAGLLLQLLVAVCFFSYQRVSQDGPTGSPRSGSIALESVTSAPNRPGDTTSTNGSRCQATSGAPARPPLLILLWTWPFNSPVSLSRCSEMVPGTADCHLTADRSVYPRADGVIVHHWDVMYKPKSQLPPSLRPPGQRWVWLNMEPALNTQNLKAMDGRFNLTMS
;
A
#
# COMPACT_ATOMS: atom_id res chain seq x y z
N MET A 1 58.09 -39.96 -25.02
CA MET A 1 57.26 -38.89 -25.63
C MET A 1 56.02 -38.79 -24.77
N ASP A 2 55.96 -37.78 -23.91
CA ASP A 2 54.76 -37.46 -23.13
C ASP A 2 54.18 -36.15 -23.67
N PRO A 3 52.86 -36.07 -23.98
CA PRO A 3 52.28 -34.85 -24.48
C PRO A 3 51.94 -33.91 -23.31
N LEU A 4 52.39 -32.66 -23.42
CA LEU A 4 52.04 -31.57 -22.51
C LEU A 4 50.54 -31.25 -22.63
N GLY A 5 49.81 -31.38 -21.51
CA GLY A 5 48.39 -31.06 -21.41
C GLY A 5 48.07 -29.56 -21.51
N PRO A 6 46.81 -29.17 -21.81
CA PRO A 6 46.46 -27.80 -22.13
C PRO A 6 46.39 -26.92 -20.88
N ALA A 7 47.00 -25.74 -20.95
CA ALA A 7 46.96 -24.72 -19.91
C ALA A 7 45.55 -24.14 -19.75
N LYS A 8 44.95 -24.29 -18.56
CA LYS A 8 43.69 -23.63 -18.18
C LYS A 8 43.88 -22.11 -18.13
N ARG A 9 43.31 -21.38 -19.07
CA ARG A 9 43.15 -19.92 -18.97
C ARG A 9 42.10 -19.61 -17.91
N GLN A 10 42.54 -19.12 -16.76
CA GLN A 10 41.65 -18.59 -15.73
C GLN A 10 41.24 -17.17 -16.15
N CYS A 11 39.93 -16.93 -16.30
CA CYS A 11 39.38 -15.63 -16.68
C CYS A 11 39.22 -14.77 -15.40
N PRO A 12 40.01 -13.70 -15.21
CA PRO A 12 40.05 -12.94 -13.97
C PRO A 12 38.78 -12.10 -13.72
N TRP A 13 37.82 -12.10 -14.65
CA TRP A 13 36.60 -11.28 -14.62
C TRP A 13 35.42 -12.02 -13.98
N CYS A 14 35.45 -13.36 -13.95
CA CYS A 14 34.45 -14.18 -13.26
C CYS A 14 34.30 -13.86 -11.76
N PRO A 15 35.39 -13.73 -10.97
CA PRO A 15 35.26 -13.38 -9.55
C PRO A 15 34.70 -11.95 -9.35
N CYS A 16 35.01 -11.01 -10.25
CA CYS A 16 34.45 -9.65 -10.19
C CYS A 16 32.94 -9.63 -10.45
N LEU A 17 32.47 -10.37 -11.46
CA LEU A 17 31.03 -10.48 -11.75
C LEU A 17 30.26 -11.17 -10.63
N ALA A 18 30.84 -12.23 -10.04
CA ALA A 18 30.27 -12.89 -8.87
C ALA A 18 30.18 -11.94 -7.66
N GLY A 19 31.22 -11.13 -7.44
CA GLY A 19 31.23 -10.11 -6.39
C GLY A 19 30.15 -9.04 -6.59
N LEU A 20 29.98 -8.53 -7.81
CA LEU A 20 28.94 -7.55 -8.14
C LEU A 20 27.52 -8.13 -7.97
N LEU A 21 27.31 -9.38 -8.40
CA LEU A 21 26.02 -10.06 -8.22
C LEU A 21 25.68 -10.27 -6.75
N LEU A 22 26.67 -10.67 -5.93
CA LEU A 22 26.50 -10.83 -4.48
C LEU A 22 26.20 -9.49 -3.80
N GLN A 23 26.91 -8.42 -4.17
CA GLN A 23 26.65 -7.07 -3.68
C GLN A 23 25.23 -6.61 -3.98
N LEU A 24 24.75 -6.85 -5.21
CA LEU A 24 23.40 -6.49 -5.62
C LEU A 24 22.33 -7.29 -4.86
N LEU A 25 22.55 -8.60 -4.66
CA LEU A 25 21.67 -9.46 -3.87
C LEU A 25 21.58 -8.96 -2.41
N VAL A 26 22.73 -8.71 -1.77
CA VAL A 26 22.80 -8.21 -0.39
C VAL A 26 22.12 -6.85 -0.27
N ALA A 27 22.31 -5.94 -1.23
CA ALA A 27 21.64 -4.64 -1.24
C ALA A 27 20.11 -4.80 -1.32
N VAL A 28 19.60 -5.61 -2.27
CA VAL A 28 18.16 -5.86 -2.40
C VAL A 28 17.60 -6.46 -1.10
N CYS A 29 18.25 -7.49 -0.55
CA CYS A 29 17.84 -8.11 0.71
C CYS A 29 17.84 -7.11 1.87
N PHE A 30 18.87 -6.25 1.96
CA PHE A 30 18.97 -5.24 3.00
C PHE A 30 17.89 -4.15 2.87
N PHE A 31 17.58 -3.70 1.65
CA PHE A 31 16.49 -2.76 1.42
C PHE A 31 15.11 -3.39 1.69
N SER A 32 14.90 -4.65 1.31
CA SER A 32 13.67 -5.39 1.65
C SER A 32 13.53 -5.58 3.16
N TYR A 33 14.63 -5.89 3.86
CA TYR A 33 14.65 -6.04 5.31
C TYR A 33 14.39 -4.71 6.03
N GLN A 34 15.04 -3.61 5.61
CA GLN A 34 14.80 -2.29 6.19
C GLN A 34 13.36 -1.84 6.01
N ARG A 35 12.75 -2.11 4.85
CA ARG A 35 11.32 -1.85 4.62
C ARG A 35 10.45 -2.62 5.62
N VAL A 36 10.74 -3.91 5.82
CA VAL A 36 10.02 -4.76 6.79
C VAL A 36 10.27 -4.36 8.25
N SER A 37 11.47 -3.90 8.58
CA SER A 37 11.86 -3.54 9.95
C SER A 37 11.34 -2.17 10.37
N GLN A 38 11.12 -1.25 9.42
CA GLN A 38 10.39 0.01 9.71
C GLN A 38 8.90 -0.23 9.98
N ASP A 39 8.36 -1.38 9.58
CA ASP A 39 6.99 -1.81 9.89
C ASP A 39 6.88 -2.49 11.29
N GLY A 40 7.90 -2.38 12.14
CA GLY A 40 7.88 -2.88 13.52
C GLY A 40 6.80 -2.19 14.37
N PRO A 41 6.08 -2.93 15.25
CA PRO A 41 4.97 -2.40 16.01
C PRO A 41 5.48 -1.65 17.25
N THR A 42 6.05 -0.45 17.11
CA THR A 42 6.15 0.51 18.22
C THR A 42 6.23 1.92 17.66
N GLY A 43 5.23 2.74 18.00
CA GLY A 43 5.07 4.08 17.49
C GLY A 43 6.14 5.06 17.96
N SER A 44 6.49 6.00 17.08
CA SER A 44 6.65 7.43 17.37
C SER A 44 7.08 8.14 16.08
N PRO A 45 6.38 9.17 15.59
CA PRO A 45 6.91 10.02 14.54
C PRO A 45 8.01 10.90 15.15
N ARG A 46 9.25 10.69 14.72
CA ARG A 46 10.39 11.58 15.00
C ARG A 46 10.11 12.93 14.32
N SER A 47 9.68 13.89 15.12
CA SER A 47 9.44 15.28 14.74
C SER A 47 10.74 15.91 14.23
N GLY A 48 10.83 16.15 12.92
CA GLY A 48 11.83 17.01 12.30
C GLY A 48 11.31 18.44 12.26
N SER A 49 11.50 19.18 13.35
CA SER A 49 11.23 20.62 13.40
C SER A 49 12.44 21.38 12.87
N ILE A 50 12.29 22.06 11.72
CA ILE A 50 13.07 23.24 11.39
C ILE A 50 12.07 24.38 11.27
N ALA A 51 11.82 25.04 12.40
CA ALA A 51 11.22 26.36 12.43
C ALA A 51 12.32 27.38 12.12
N LEU A 52 12.19 28.09 10.99
CA LEU A 52 12.93 29.33 10.79
C LEU A 52 12.09 30.45 11.39
N GLU A 53 12.60 31.04 12.47
CA GLU A 53 12.05 32.20 13.14
C GLU A 53 11.99 33.40 12.18
N SER A 54 10.87 34.11 12.17
CA SER A 54 10.81 35.47 11.64
C SER A 54 10.34 36.40 12.76
N VAL A 55 11.29 37.20 13.23
CA VAL A 55 11.13 38.25 14.22
C VAL A 55 10.62 39.51 13.51
N THR A 56 9.54 40.12 13.99
CA THR A 56 9.31 41.57 13.82
C THR A 56 8.54 42.15 15.01
N SER A 57 9.28 42.85 15.85
CA SER A 57 8.91 43.91 16.82
C SER A 57 8.25 45.10 16.09
N ALA A 58 7.40 46.00 16.61
CA ALA A 58 6.94 46.40 17.95
C ALA A 58 5.68 47.35 17.80
N PRO A 59 5.37 48.38 18.62
CA PRO A 59 4.27 48.41 19.59
C PRO A 59 3.24 49.57 19.43
N ASN A 60 2.10 49.54 20.16
CA ASN A 60 1.58 50.62 21.04
C ASN A 60 0.10 50.46 21.49
N ARG A 61 -0.07 50.24 22.82
CA ARG A 61 -0.95 50.89 23.84
C ARG A 61 -2.48 51.21 23.60
N PRO A 62 -3.28 51.52 24.65
CA PRO A 62 -4.46 50.71 25.05
C PRO A 62 -5.79 51.50 25.14
N GLY A 63 -6.91 50.80 25.24
CA GLY A 63 -8.19 51.42 25.63
C GLY A 63 -9.40 50.48 25.55
N ASP A 64 -10.03 50.28 26.71
CA ASP A 64 -11.45 50.04 26.98
C ASP A 64 -12.11 48.66 26.75
N THR A 65 -12.25 47.95 27.88
CA THR A 65 -13.49 47.45 28.51
C THR A 65 -14.67 47.08 27.60
N THR A 66 -15.12 45.81 27.62
CA THR A 66 -16.44 45.39 28.14
C THR A 66 -16.57 43.86 28.12
N SER A 67 -17.01 43.33 29.25
CA SER A 67 -17.43 41.95 29.51
C SER A 67 -18.51 41.47 28.53
N THR A 68 -18.33 40.30 27.92
CA THR A 68 -19.47 39.45 27.56
C THR A 68 -19.05 37.98 27.64
N ASN A 69 -19.68 37.27 28.58
CA ASN A 69 -19.75 35.83 28.63
C ASN A 69 -20.22 35.27 27.29
N GLY A 70 -19.30 34.62 26.57
CA GLY A 70 -19.58 33.79 25.43
C GLY A 70 -18.81 32.49 25.61
N SER A 71 -19.54 31.42 25.89
CA SER A 71 -19.07 30.04 26.01
C SER A 71 -18.04 29.71 24.94
N ARG A 72 -16.79 29.54 25.38
CA ARG A 72 -15.72 28.93 24.59
C ARG A 72 -16.10 27.48 24.33
N CYS A 73 -16.74 27.22 23.19
CA CYS A 73 -16.80 25.87 22.66
C CYS A 73 -15.34 25.44 22.43
N GLN A 74 -14.87 24.56 23.30
CA GLN A 74 -13.63 23.86 23.10
C GLN A 74 -13.76 23.11 21.78
N ALA A 75 -13.11 23.63 20.74
CA ALA A 75 -12.77 22.81 19.59
C ALA A 75 -11.85 21.73 20.14
N THR A 76 -12.40 20.55 20.40
CA THR A 76 -11.63 19.34 20.63
C THR A 76 -10.66 19.26 19.46
N SER A 77 -9.37 19.41 19.76
CA SER A 77 -8.27 19.20 18.83
C SER A 77 -8.40 17.78 18.30
N GLY A 78 -9.14 17.62 17.20
CA GLY A 78 -9.34 16.36 16.54
C GLY A 78 -7.96 15.81 16.18
N ALA A 79 -7.68 14.58 16.59
CA ALA A 79 -6.57 13.83 16.05
C ALA A 79 -6.59 13.97 14.52
N PRO A 80 -5.43 14.09 13.85
CA PRO A 80 -5.40 14.23 12.39
C PRO A 80 -6.22 13.09 11.80
N ALA A 81 -7.30 13.45 11.09
CA ALA A 81 -8.15 12.48 10.44
C ALA A 81 -7.26 11.66 9.51
N ARG A 82 -7.21 10.33 9.75
CA ARG A 82 -6.48 9.44 8.84
C ARG A 82 -7.07 9.63 7.44
N PRO A 83 -6.24 9.68 6.38
CA PRO A 83 -6.76 9.74 5.03
C PRO A 83 -7.74 8.58 4.79
N PRO A 84 -8.83 8.80 4.02
CA PRO A 84 -9.77 7.74 3.70
C PRO A 84 -9.05 6.63 2.91
N LEU A 85 -9.42 5.38 3.18
CA LEU A 85 -8.83 4.23 2.50
C LEU A 85 -9.14 4.27 1.00
N LEU A 86 -8.14 4.01 0.17
CA LEU A 86 -8.29 3.88 -1.28
C LEU A 86 -8.46 2.40 -1.64
N ILE A 87 -9.67 2.04 -2.06
CA ILE A 87 -10.02 0.68 -2.43
C ILE A 87 -10.18 0.61 -3.96
N LEU A 88 -9.41 -0.26 -4.60
CA LEU A 88 -9.49 -0.53 -6.02
C LEU A 88 -10.35 -1.77 -6.28
N LEU A 89 -11.44 -1.61 -7.03
CA LEU A 89 -12.17 -2.70 -7.64
C LEU A 89 -11.46 -3.10 -8.95
N TRP A 90 -10.74 -4.22 -8.93
CA TRP A 90 -9.92 -4.66 -10.06
C TRP A 90 -10.73 -5.26 -11.21
N THR A 91 -11.76 -6.03 -10.86
CA THR A 91 -12.72 -6.61 -11.78
C THR A 91 -14.13 -6.22 -11.35
N TRP A 92 -14.92 -5.76 -12.32
CA TRP A 92 -16.35 -5.61 -12.14
C TRP A 92 -16.98 -6.99 -11.98
N PRO A 93 -17.76 -7.25 -10.92
CA PRO A 93 -18.43 -8.53 -10.75
C PRO A 93 -19.24 -8.88 -12.01
N PHE A 94 -18.93 -10.03 -12.61
CA PHE A 94 -19.57 -10.51 -13.84
C PHE A 94 -19.41 -9.56 -15.03
N ASN A 95 -18.33 -8.78 -15.03
CA ASN A 95 -18.06 -7.71 -16.01
C ASN A 95 -19.15 -6.63 -16.06
N SER A 96 -19.98 -6.52 -15.00
CA SER A 96 -21.07 -5.55 -14.92
C SER A 96 -20.70 -4.41 -13.96
N PRO A 97 -20.69 -3.15 -14.43
CA PRO A 97 -20.43 -2.01 -13.55
C PRO A 97 -21.44 -1.89 -12.43
N VAL A 98 -20.95 -1.59 -11.22
CA VAL A 98 -21.77 -1.30 -10.04
C VAL A 98 -21.54 0.13 -9.60
N SER A 99 -22.53 0.73 -8.94
CA SER A 99 -22.36 2.06 -8.35
C SER A 99 -21.29 2.01 -7.26
N LEU A 100 -20.22 2.78 -7.45
CA LEU A 100 -19.18 2.94 -6.44
C LEU A 100 -19.53 4.15 -5.58
N SER A 101 -20.01 3.90 -4.37
CA SER A 101 -20.27 4.90 -3.35
C SER A 101 -19.22 4.84 -2.24
N ARG A 102 -19.25 5.85 -1.38
CA ARG A 102 -18.42 5.88 -0.17
C ARG A 102 -18.80 4.75 0.77
N CYS A 103 -17.83 4.19 1.51
CA CYS A 103 -18.10 3.12 2.48
C CYS A 103 -19.14 3.55 3.53
N SER A 104 -19.04 4.80 3.99
CA SER A 104 -19.96 5.38 4.96
C SER A 104 -21.41 5.50 4.47
N GLU A 105 -21.62 5.64 3.15
CA GLU A 105 -22.94 5.66 2.52
C GLU A 105 -23.52 4.25 2.36
N MET A 106 -22.66 3.25 2.13
CA MET A 106 -23.07 1.85 2.01
C MET A 106 -23.40 1.22 3.37
N VAL A 107 -22.60 1.53 4.39
CA VAL A 107 -22.73 0.94 5.73
C VAL A 107 -22.64 2.06 6.78
N PRO A 108 -23.79 2.47 7.35
CA PRO A 108 -23.83 3.51 8.38
C PRO A 108 -22.92 3.18 9.56
N GLY A 109 -22.11 4.15 9.99
CA GLY A 109 -21.16 4.00 11.11
C GLY A 109 -19.80 3.43 10.73
N THR A 110 -19.56 3.09 9.46
CA THR A 110 -18.20 2.73 8.98
C THR A 110 -17.37 3.96 8.65
N ALA A 111 -16.05 3.83 8.78
CA ALA A 111 -15.11 4.85 8.35
C ALA A 111 -15.21 5.06 6.83
N ASP A 112 -15.02 6.31 6.41
CA ASP A 112 -15.16 6.64 5.00
C ASP A 112 -14.02 6.07 4.13
N CYS A 113 -14.32 5.80 2.86
CA CYS A 113 -13.38 5.25 1.90
C CYS A 113 -13.63 5.78 0.49
N HIS A 114 -12.60 5.74 -0.34
CA HIS A 114 -12.70 6.01 -1.76
C HIS A 114 -12.63 4.70 -2.54
N LEU A 115 -13.76 4.28 -3.11
CA LEU A 115 -13.86 3.11 -3.97
C LEU A 115 -13.77 3.54 -5.44
N THR A 116 -12.87 2.91 -6.21
CA THR A 116 -12.66 3.24 -7.64
C THR A 116 -12.37 1.99 -8.46
N ALA A 117 -12.67 2.03 -9.77
CA ALA A 117 -12.29 1.00 -10.74
C ALA A 117 -11.10 1.43 -11.63
N ASP A 118 -10.48 2.59 -11.35
CA ASP A 118 -9.31 3.05 -12.10
C ASP A 118 -8.06 2.22 -11.74
N ARG A 119 -7.67 1.34 -12.66
CA ARG A 119 -6.49 0.47 -12.47
C ARG A 119 -5.17 1.24 -12.32
N SER A 120 -5.11 2.50 -12.75
CA SER A 120 -3.90 3.34 -12.58
C SER A 120 -3.55 3.55 -11.10
N VAL A 121 -4.52 3.47 -10.20
CA VAL A 121 -4.31 3.68 -8.77
C VAL A 121 -3.72 2.47 -8.05
N TYR A 122 -3.61 1.33 -8.73
CA TYR A 122 -3.10 0.08 -8.15
C TYR A 122 -1.82 0.24 -7.30
N PRO A 123 -0.78 0.99 -7.71
CA PRO A 123 0.44 1.13 -6.90
C PRO A 123 0.25 1.83 -5.55
N ARG A 124 -0.86 2.56 -5.38
CA ARG A 124 -1.17 3.38 -4.20
C ARG A 124 -2.43 2.93 -3.46
N ALA A 125 -3.17 1.95 -3.99
CA ALA A 125 -4.39 1.47 -3.35
C ALA A 125 -4.05 0.72 -2.05
N ASP A 126 -4.83 0.96 -0.99
CA ASP A 126 -4.71 0.25 0.29
C ASP A 126 -5.30 -1.17 0.17
N GLY A 127 -6.34 -1.32 -0.65
CA GLY A 127 -7.03 -2.58 -0.90
C GLY A 127 -7.32 -2.80 -2.38
N VAL A 128 -7.28 -4.07 -2.81
CA VAL A 128 -7.63 -4.48 -4.17
C VAL A 128 -8.65 -5.61 -4.08
N ILE A 129 -9.86 -5.37 -4.58
CA ILE A 129 -10.94 -6.36 -4.63
C ILE A 129 -10.93 -7.00 -6.02
N VAL A 130 -10.89 -8.32 -6.05
CA VAL A 130 -10.94 -9.10 -7.29
C VAL A 130 -12.06 -10.12 -7.20
N HIS A 131 -13.01 -10.04 -8.12
CA HIS A 131 -14.07 -11.03 -8.26
C HIS A 131 -13.56 -12.34 -8.87
N HIS A 132 -13.96 -13.46 -8.28
CA HIS A 132 -13.52 -14.81 -8.62
C HIS A 132 -13.75 -15.18 -10.09
N TRP A 133 -14.99 -15.08 -10.58
CA TRP A 133 -15.36 -15.55 -11.92
C TRP A 133 -14.59 -14.83 -13.04
N ASP A 134 -14.29 -13.56 -12.83
CA ASP A 134 -13.64 -12.74 -13.85
C ASP A 134 -12.13 -13.01 -13.97
N VAL A 135 -11.55 -13.78 -13.05
CA VAL A 135 -10.12 -14.12 -13.06
C VAL A 135 -9.81 -15.61 -13.00
N MET A 136 -10.78 -16.48 -12.66
CA MET A 136 -10.51 -17.88 -12.33
C MET A 136 -9.90 -18.71 -13.47
N TYR A 137 -10.22 -18.37 -14.73
CA TYR A 137 -9.72 -19.10 -15.89
C TYR A 137 -8.31 -18.70 -16.30
N LYS A 138 -7.91 -17.44 -16.09
CA LYS A 138 -6.59 -16.92 -16.50
C LYS A 138 -6.01 -15.97 -15.44
N PRO A 139 -5.80 -16.42 -14.19
CA PRO A 139 -5.39 -15.54 -13.11
C PRO A 139 -4.03 -14.88 -13.37
N LYS A 140 -3.11 -15.55 -14.06
CA LYS A 140 -1.79 -14.99 -14.41
C LYS A 140 -1.87 -13.72 -15.26
N SER A 141 -2.85 -13.63 -16.16
CA SER A 141 -3.03 -12.47 -17.06
C SER A 141 -4.12 -11.52 -16.61
N GLN A 142 -5.07 -12.00 -15.80
CA GLN A 142 -6.23 -11.21 -15.37
C GLN A 142 -6.03 -10.54 -14.01
N LEU A 143 -5.05 -10.96 -13.21
CA LEU A 143 -4.67 -10.27 -11.97
C LEU A 143 -3.73 -9.10 -12.24
N PRO A 144 -3.57 -8.16 -11.28
CA PRO A 144 -2.56 -7.11 -11.38
C PRO A 144 -1.17 -7.69 -11.68
N PRO A 145 -0.44 -7.15 -12.68
CA PRO A 145 0.79 -7.75 -13.19
C PRO A 145 2.01 -7.57 -12.27
N SER A 146 1.99 -6.54 -11.43
CA SER A 146 3.07 -6.22 -10.50
C SER A 146 2.95 -6.99 -9.20
N LEU A 147 4.10 -7.19 -8.54
CA LEU A 147 4.14 -7.66 -7.16
C LEU A 147 3.29 -6.74 -6.28
N ARG A 148 2.56 -7.35 -5.33
CA ARG A 148 1.73 -6.63 -4.39
C ARG A 148 2.60 -5.62 -3.60
N PRO A 149 2.29 -4.31 -3.66
CA PRO A 149 2.94 -3.32 -2.81
C PRO A 149 2.86 -3.74 -1.33
N PRO A 150 3.92 -3.52 -0.53
CA PRO A 150 3.86 -3.76 0.91
C PRO A 150 2.69 -3.01 1.55
N GLY A 151 1.97 -3.67 2.46
CA GLY A 151 0.80 -3.10 3.13
C GLY A 151 -0.52 -3.15 2.35
N GLN A 152 -0.48 -3.32 1.02
CA GLN A 152 -1.70 -3.47 0.21
C GLN A 152 -2.38 -4.81 0.51
N ARG A 153 -3.71 -4.80 0.65
CA ARG A 153 -4.51 -6.00 0.94
C ARG A 153 -5.29 -6.45 -0.30
N TRP A 154 -5.03 -7.67 -0.75
CA TRP A 154 -5.84 -8.26 -1.82
C TRP A 154 -7.00 -9.07 -1.23
N VAL A 155 -8.21 -8.69 -1.63
CA VAL A 155 -9.47 -9.30 -1.22
C VAL A 155 -10.01 -10.14 -2.37
N TRP A 156 -10.19 -11.42 -2.11
CA TRP A 156 -10.88 -12.34 -3.02
C TRP A 156 -12.39 -12.24 -2.77
N LEU A 157 -13.13 -11.77 -3.77
CA LEU A 157 -14.59 -11.67 -3.73
C LEU A 157 -15.21 -12.87 -4.46
N ASN A 158 -16.03 -13.65 -3.75
CA ASN A 158 -16.78 -14.76 -4.32
C ASN A 158 -18.26 -14.66 -3.93
N MET A 159 -19.10 -14.22 -4.85
CA MET A 159 -20.55 -14.03 -4.62
C MET A 159 -21.37 -15.31 -4.86
N GLU A 160 -20.68 -16.44 -5.07
CA GLU A 160 -21.27 -17.65 -5.64
C GLU A 160 -21.39 -18.74 -4.57
N PRO A 161 -22.45 -19.56 -4.63
CA PRO A 161 -22.59 -20.69 -3.73
C PRO A 161 -21.43 -21.66 -3.92
N ALA A 162 -21.08 -22.38 -2.85
CA ALA A 162 -19.96 -23.32 -2.84
C ALA A 162 -20.05 -24.37 -3.97
N LEU A 163 -21.26 -24.78 -4.35
CA LEU A 163 -21.53 -25.72 -5.45
C LEU A 163 -21.17 -25.18 -6.84
N ASN A 164 -21.12 -23.85 -7.00
CA ASN A 164 -20.83 -23.19 -8.28
C ASN A 164 -19.45 -22.51 -8.30
N THR A 165 -18.64 -22.68 -7.25
CA THR A 165 -17.31 -22.08 -7.18
C THR A 165 -16.29 -23.02 -7.82
N GLN A 166 -15.86 -22.70 -9.02
CA GLN A 166 -14.96 -23.54 -9.82
C GLN A 166 -13.50 -23.08 -9.70
N ASN A 167 -12.54 -23.90 -10.14
CA ASN A 167 -11.13 -23.46 -10.26
C ASN A 167 -10.50 -22.83 -9.00
N LEU A 168 -10.95 -23.21 -7.80
CA LEU A 168 -10.45 -22.67 -6.52
C LEU A 168 -8.92 -22.73 -6.40
N LYS A 169 -8.33 -23.86 -6.80
CA LYS A 169 -6.87 -24.08 -6.78
C LYS A 169 -6.09 -23.03 -7.58
N ALA A 170 -6.71 -22.43 -8.60
CA ALA A 170 -6.07 -21.40 -9.40
C ALA A 170 -5.84 -20.10 -8.61
N MET A 171 -6.56 -19.91 -7.50
CA MET A 171 -6.54 -18.73 -6.64
C MET A 171 -5.67 -18.90 -5.38
N ASP A 172 -5.15 -20.10 -5.12
CA ASP A 172 -4.37 -20.43 -3.93
C ASP A 172 -3.16 -19.51 -3.75
N GLY A 173 -3.00 -18.99 -2.53
CA GLY A 173 -1.86 -18.14 -2.15
C GLY A 173 -1.82 -16.75 -2.81
N ARG A 174 -2.88 -16.34 -3.53
CA ARG A 174 -2.90 -15.05 -4.25
C ARG A 174 -3.56 -13.91 -3.49
N PHE A 175 -4.30 -14.20 -2.42
CA PHE A 175 -5.11 -13.24 -1.67
C PHE A 175 -4.83 -13.34 -0.18
N ASN A 176 -5.02 -12.22 0.52
CA ASN A 176 -4.84 -12.15 1.97
C ASN A 176 -6.17 -12.16 2.72
N LEU A 177 -7.25 -11.77 2.03
CA LEU A 177 -8.58 -11.60 2.59
C LEU A 177 -9.60 -12.21 1.65
N THR A 178 -10.76 -12.56 2.20
CA THR A 178 -11.90 -13.11 1.48
C THR A 178 -13.16 -12.31 1.80
N MET A 179 -14.06 -12.20 0.83
CA MET A 179 -15.38 -11.55 0.95
C MET A 179 -16.38 -12.39 0.14
N SER A 180 -17.58 -12.59 0.67
CA SER A 180 -18.63 -13.44 0.07
C SER A 180 -19.99 -12.78 0.13
#